data_AF-L9XAZ3-F1
#
_entry.id   AF-L9XAZ3-F1
#
_cell.length_a   1.000
_cell.length_b   1.000
_cell.length_c   1.000
_cell.angle_alpha   90.00
_cell.angle_beta   90.00
_cell.angle_gamma   90.00
#
_symmetry.space_group_name_H-M   'P 1'
#
loop_
_entity.id
_entity.type
_entity.pdbx_description
1 polymer ?
#
loop_
_entity_poly.entity_id
_entity_poly.type
_entity_poly.pdbx_seq_one_letter_code
_entity_poly.pdbx_strand_id
1 'polypeptide(L)'
;MPTIEHSPDHIAHKLVTNTGSPARIYLAGETLTVPTKPYRSGTPPTIELSVSHLDAVIERADVVDGGHNVAGFGGLHIPASEWERTGLGRHWNADGAAVGEPFSNTARRLEVWASREDALYESERDDWSFDHLEPVPETSPLVREWEPLANDGPDRPPVPLSTPELVLSVLHAEDAASRTSGFDRLEVGRIDGIEILDELEVWPTEPEVETVDIDPSPRHPRVDYDALDPLPQTDDVLAVVHAINRHAKRFDTEADRAYRIGDGARARVYSLKKKALYRTKTVAVHRLVKMDPERTRVARHDLNGVDEMYCFYFGDEYSFHQPIPAVADELLDDIAADDLETTAIDFEPSAEMQDLEYSLDEALCFLASHRLDATDYLDATAVEDYDRGVELSTTFDCLETDNPTDSSHSDR
;
A
#
# COMPACT_ATOMS: atom_id res chain seq x y z
N MET A 1 36.25 -19.22 11.67
CA MET A 1 35.29 -18.97 10.58
C MET A 1 33.93 -19.13 11.19
N PRO A 2 33.02 -18.15 11.09
CA PRO A 2 31.64 -18.33 11.53
C PRO A 2 31.05 -19.51 10.76
N THR A 3 30.35 -20.39 11.47
CA THR A 3 29.67 -21.54 10.88
C THR A 3 28.47 -21.01 10.10
N ILE A 4 28.40 -21.28 8.79
CA ILE A 4 27.19 -21.00 8.01
C ILE A 4 26.12 -21.98 8.51
N GLU A 5 25.00 -21.45 8.97
CA GLU A 5 23.89 -22.21 9.52
C GLU A 5 22.75 -22.17 8.49
N HIS A 6 22.24 -23.36 8.17
CA HIS A 6 21.41 -23.59 6.98
C HIS A 6 19.93 -23.85 7.31
N SER A 7 19.53 -23.90 8.59
CA SER A 7 18.12 -24.15 8.91
C SER A 7 17.26 -22.93 8.52
N PRO A 8 16.07 -23.14 7.94
CA PRO A 8 15.18 -22.04 7.51
C PRO A 8 14.87 -21.04 8.63
N ASP A 9 14.59 -21.52 9.83
CA ASP A 9 14.34 -20.71 11.02
C ASP A 9 15.54 -19.87 11.42
N HIS A 10 16.75 -20.41 11.27
CA HIS A 10 17.95 -19.64 11.57
C HIS A 10 18.24 -18.56 10.55
N ILE A 11 18.05 -18.89 9.26
CA ILE A 11 18.14 -17.93 8.16
C ILE A 11 17.14 -16.79 8.40
N ALA A 12 15.89 -17.11 8.70
CA ALA A 12 14.85 -16.15 9.03
C ALA A 12 15.18 -15.30 10.26
N HIS A 13 15.69 -15.92 11.33
CA HIS A 13 16.12 -15.20 12.53
C HIS A 13 17.19 -14.15 12.20
N LYS A 14 18.19 -14.52 11.38
CA LYS A 14 19.23 -13.60 10.93
C LYS A 14 18.67 -12.45 10.11
N LEU A 15 17.76 -12.73 9.18
CA LEU A 15 17.09 -11.70 8.37
C LEU A 15 16.34 -10.69 9.25
N VAL A 16 15.54 -11.15 10.20
CA VAL A 16 14.71 -10.26 11.04
C VAL A 16 15.54 -9.46 12.04
N THR A 17 16.61 -10.03 12.59
CA THR A 17 17.37 -9.40 13.68
C THR A 17 18.55 -8.54 13.23
N ASN A 18 18.93 -8.58 11.95
CA ASN A 18 20.10 -7.86 11.42
C ASN A 18 19.72 -6.84 10.35
N THR A 19 18.51 -6.28 10.41
CA THR A 19 18.10 -5.15 9.57
C THR A 19 19.12 -3.99 9.65
N GLY A 20 19.47 -3.42 8.49
CA GLY A 20 20.53 -2.44 8.29
C GLY A 20 21.93 -3.04 8.13
N SER A 21 22.11 -4.34 8.34
CA SER A 21 23.44 -4.98 8.25
C SER A 21 23.71 -5.53 6.85
N PRO A 22 24.97 -5.51 6.40
CA PRO A 22 25.37 -6.19 5.19
C PRO A 22 25.43 -7.70 5.42
N ALA A 23 25.10 -8.47 4.39
CA ALA A 23 25.04 -9.91 4.46
C ALA A 23 25.42 -10.55 3.12
N ARG A 24 26.04 -11.72 3.22
CA ARG A 24 26.22 -12.65 2.12
C ARG A 24 25.12 -13.70 2.18
N ILE A 25 24.35 -13.78 1.11
CA ILE A 25 23.21 -14.67 0.93
C ILE A 25 23.64 -15.83 0.03
N TYR A 26 23.69 -17.04 0.59
CA TYR A 26 24.04 -18.25 -0.15
C TYR A 26 22.79 -18.86 -0.79
N LEU A 27 22.90 -19.28 -2.05
CA LEU A 27 21.77 -19.79 -2.82
C LEU A 27 21.74 -21.32 -2.83
N ALA A 28 20.54 -21.87 -2.62
CA ALA A 28 20.30 -23.30 -2.73
C ALA A 28 20.61 -23.79 -4.15
N GLY A 29 21.40 -24.86 -4.25
CA GLY A 29 21.83 -25.41 -5.54
C GLY A 29 22.74 -24.50 -6.36
N GLU A 30 23.29 -23.43 -5.77
CA GLU A 30 24.18 -22.47 -6.42
C GLU A 30 23.64 -21.94 -7.77
N THR A 31 22.33 -21.76 -7.84
CA THR A 31 21.61 -21.41 -9.06
C THR A 31 20.69 -20.23 -8.81
N LEU A 32 20.61 -19.34 -9.80
CA LEU A 32 19.71 -18.19 -9.82
C LEU A 32 18.94 -18.18 -11.15
N THR A 33 17.62 -18.16 -11.06
CA THR A 33 16.71 -18.01 -12.19
C THR A 33 16.57 -16.53 -12.51
N VAL A 34 17.07 -16.13 -13.67
CA VAL A 34 17.18 -14.72 -14.06
C VAL A 34 16.25 -14.43 -15.24
N PRO A 35 15.27 -13.52 -15.11
CA PRO A 35 14.49 -13.06 -16.24
C PRO A 35 15.37 -12.28 -17.22
N THR A 36 15.17 -12.54 -18.50
CA THR A 36 16.05 -12.02 -19.56
C THR A 36 15.46 -10.87 -20.35
N LYS A 37 14.14 -10.79 -20.44
CA LYS A 37 13.42 -9.76 -21.20
C LYS A 37 12.06 -9.46 -20.55
N PRO A 38 11.54 -8.22 -20.71
CA PRO A 38 10.15 -7.91 -20.47
C PRO A 38 9.25 -8.82 -21.29
N TYR A 39 8.08 -9.13 -20.75
CA TYR A 39 7.15 -10.06 -21.38
C TYR A 39 5.75 -9.45 -21.45
N ARG A 40 4.94 -9.96 -22.38
CA ARG A 40 3.59 -9.42 -22.68
C ARG A 40 2.47 -10.22 -22.03
N SER A 41 2.68 -11.52 -21.84
CA SER A 41 1.74 -12.44 -21.19
C SER A 41 2.43 -13.76 -20.88
N GLY A 42 1.93 -14.49 -19.88
CA GLY A 42 2.49 -15.77 -19.44
C GLY A 42 3.70 -15.62 -18.51
N THR A 43 4.58 -16.61 -18.46
CA THR A 43 5.79 -16.56 -17.61
C THR A 43 6.91 -15.80 -18.33
N PRO A 44 7.65 -14.90 -17.65
CA PRO A 44 8.79 -14.22 -18.25
C PRO A 44 9.84 -15.23 -18.76
N PRO A 45 10.52 -14.95 -19.88
CA PRO A 45 11.61 -15.79 -20.35
C PRO A 45 12.80 -15.70 -19.39
N THR A 46 13.16 -16.83 -18.77
CA THR A 46 14.25 -16.92 -17.81
C THR A 46 15.44 -17.71 -18.35
N ILE A 47 16.60 -17.51 -17.71
CA ILE A 47 17.78 -18.36 -17.83
C ILE A 47 18.24 -18.74 -16.43
N GLU A 48 18.84 -19.91 -16.29
CA GLU A 48 19.52 -20.29 -15.05
C GLU A 48 20.99 -19.89 -15.13
N LEU A 49 21.48 -19.22 -14.09
CA LEU A 49 22.88 -18.84 -13.95
C LEU A 49 23.46 -19.49 -12.70
N SER A 50 24.70 -19.94 -12.78
CA SER A 50 25.42 -20.46 -11.62
C SER A 50 25.90 -19.29 -10.75
N VAL A 51 25.28 -19.16 -9.59
CA VAL A 51 25.52 -18.11 -8.60
C VAL A 51 25.48 -18.79 -7.24
N SER A 52 26.63 -18.93 -6.57
CA SER A 52 26.68 -19.55 -5.24
C SER A 52 26.20 -18.62 -4.12
N HIS A 53 26.37 -17.31 -4.31
CA HIS A 53 25.95 -16.30 -3.34
C HIS A 53 25.74 -14.95 -4.02
N LEU A 54 25.09 -14.05 -3.30
CA LEU A 54 25.04 -12.62 -3.57
C LEU A 54 25.29 -11.83 -2.28
N ASP A 55 25.88 -10.65 -2.41
CA ASP A 55 26.05 -9.73 -1.29
C ASP A 55 24.93 -8.67 -1.32
N ALA A 56 24.36 -8.35 -0.17
CA ALA A 56 23.21 -7.46 -0.03
C ALA A 56 23.22 -6.72 1.31
N VAL A 57 22.40 -5.67 1.42
CA VAL A 57 22.00 -5.09 2.71
C VAL A 57 20.61 -5.59 3.06
N ILE A 58 20.42 -6.04 4.29
CA ILE A 58 19.10 -6.44 4.81
C ILE A 58 18.34 -5.16 5.16
N GLU A 59 17.49 -4.66 4.28
CA GLU A 59 16.70 -3.45 4.51
C GLU A 59 15.48 -3.73 5.39
N ARG A 60 14.88 -4.91 5.24
CA ARG A 60 13.64 -5.26 5.93
C ARG A 60 13.38 -6.77 5.92
N ALA A 61 12.99 -7.30 7.08
CA ALA A 61 12.34 -8.60 7.20
C ALA A 61 11.50 -8.60 8.48
N ASP A 62 10.23 -8.95 8.34
CA ASP A 62 9.27 -8.96 9.44
C ASP A 62 8.73 -10.38 9.64
N VAL A 63 8.43 -10.70 10.89
CA VAL A 63 7.61 -11.87 11.23
C VAL A 63 6.16 -11.42 11.17
N VAL A 64 5.33 -12.16 10.46
CA VAL A 64 3.93 -11.78 10.22
C VAL A 64 3.01 -12.96 10.48
N ASP A 65 1.71 -12.64 10.57
CA ASP A 65 0.64 -13.60 10.84
C ASP A 65 0.92 -14.42 12.10
N GLY A 66 1.23 -13.77 13.23
CA GLY A 66 1.45 -14.48 14.49
C GLY A 66 2.57 -15.52 14.42
N GLY A 67 3.68 -15.20 13.77
CA GLY A 67 4.83 -16.12 13.67
C GLY A 67 4.68 -17.22 12.61
N HIS A 68 3.63 -17.21 11.80
CA HIS A 68 3.46 -18.21 10.73
C HIS A 68 4.31 -17.90 9.51
N ASN A 69 4.58 -16.63 9.23
CA ASN A 69 5.25 -16.21 8.00
C ASN A 69 6.42 -15.25 8.28
N VAL A 70 7.37 -15.23 7.35
CA VAL A 70 8.44 -14.23 7.31
C VAL A 70 8.39 -13.54 5.95
N ALA A 71 8.30 -12.22 5.97
CA ALA A 71 8.12 -11.40 4.77
C ALA A 71 9.08 -10.21 4.78
N GLY A 72 9.80 -10.01 3.67
CA GLY A 72 10.64 -8.84 3.44
C GLY A 72 10.34 -8.25 2.07
N PHE A 73 9.28 -7.45 1.95
CA PHE A 73 8.98 -6.73 0.70
C PHE A 73 10.05 -5.67 0.44
N GLY A 74 10.85 -5.88 -0.61
CA GLY A 74 12.07 -5.11 -0.85
C GLY A 74 13.17 -5.37 0.19
N GLY A 75 13.17 -6.55 0.82
CA GLY A 75 13.94 -6.84 2.02
C GLY A 75 15.46 -6.92 1.84
N LEU A 76 15.95 -7.21 0.63
CA LEU A 76 17.38 -7.26 0.33
C LEU A 76 17.75 -6.26 -0.76
N HIS A 77 18.61 -5.30 -0.42
CA HIS A 77 19.10 -4.29 -1.36
C HIS A 77 20.46 -4.68 -1.91
N ILE A 78 20.52 -4.84 -3.23
CA ILE A 78 21.66 -5.41 -3.95
C ILE A 78 22.55 -4.29 -4.49
N PRO A 79 23.87 -4.30 -4.21
CA PRO A 79 24.82 -3.37 -4.83
C PRO A 79 24.80 -3.44 -6.35
N ALA A 80 25.14 -2.34 -7.02
CA ALA A 80 25.18 -2.26 -8.48
C ALA A 80 26.02 -3.38 -9.12
N SER A 81 27.21 -3.62 -8.56
CA SER A 81 28.15 -4.64 -9.01
C SER A 81 27.56 -6.05 -8.91
N GLU A 82 26.86 -6.34 -7.82
CA GLU A 82 26.21 -7.63 -7.59
C GLU A 82 25.00 -7.82 -8.51
N TRP A 83 24.22 -6.77 -8.73
CA TRP A 83 23.09 -6.75 -9.66
C TRP A 83 23.52 -7.06 -11.09
N GLU A 84 24.65 -6.49 -11.52
CA GLU A 84 25.25 -6.76 -12.83
C GLU A 84 25.86 -8.16 -12.92
N ARG A 85 26.62 -8.57 -11.90
CA ARG A 85 27.30 -9.87 -11.82
C ARG A 85 26.30 -11.03 -11.87
N THR A 86 25.22 -10.94 -11.10
CA THR A 86 24.16 -11.95 -11.04
C THR A 86 23.26 -11.92 -12.26
N GLY A 87 23.22 -10.80 -12.98
CA GLY A 87 22.40 -10.63 -14.18
C GLY A 87 20.92 -10.34 -13.90
N LEU A 88 20.52 -10.13 -12.65
CA LEU A 88 19.13 -9.79 -12.26
C LEU A 88 18.60 -8.56 -13.01
N GLY A 89 19.49 -7.63 -13.36
CA GLY A 89 19.18 -6.44 -14.16
C GLY A 89 18.96 -6.66 -15.65
N ARG A 90 19.16 -7.86 -16.21
CA ARG A 90 19.09 -8.10 -17.66
C ARG A 90 17.76 -7.70 -18.27
N HIS A 91 16.66 -8.04 -17.62
CA HIS A 91 15.34 -7.69 -18.13
C HIS A 91 15.01 -6.19 -17.97
N TRP A 92 15.51 -5.55 -16.91
CA TRP A 92 15.36 -4.10 -16.70
C TRP A 92 16.14 -3.29 -17.74
N ASN A 93 17.28 -3.81 -18.21
CA ASN A 93 18.13 -3.18 -19.21
C ASN A 93 17.81 -3.59 -20.65
N ALA A 94 16.75 -4.35 -20.88
CA ALA A 94 16.37 -4.80 -22.21
C ALA A 94 15.51 -3.74 -22.93
N ASP A 95 15.64 -3.68 -24.26
CA ASP A 95 14.81 -2.81 -25.09
C ASP A 95 13.30 -3.10 -24.86
N GLY A 96 12.51 -2.05 -24.62
CA GLY A 96 11.07 -2.15 -24.37
C GLY A 96 10.68 -2.49 -22.93
N ALA A 97 11.61 -2.40 -21.97
CA ALA A 97 11.31 -2.42 -20.55
C ALA A 97 10.64 -1.11 -20.11
N ALA A 98 9.48 -1.18 -19.47
CA ALA A 98 8.74 -0.02 -18.97
C ALA A 98 9.35 0.53 -17.65
N VAL A 99 10.61 0.94 -17.69
CA VAL A 99 11.41 1.38 -16.53
C VAL A 99 11.00 2.78 -16.02
N GLY A 100 10.18 3.50 -16.77
CA GLY A 100 9.71 4.85 -16.42
C GLY A 100 8.38 4.89 -15.65
N GLU A 101 7.78 3.75 -15.33
CA GLU A 101 6.49 3.70 -14.61
C GLU A 101 6.67 3.81 -13.09
N PRO A 102 5.73 4.44 -12.35
CA PRO A 102 5.86 4.78 -10.93
C PRO A 102 5.94 3.55 -10.01
N PHE A 103 5.64 2.35 -10.53
CA PHE A 103 5.67 1.08 -9.80
C PHE A 103 6.82 0.17 -10.26
N SER A 104 7.68 0.64 -11.16
CA SER A 104 8.86 -0.08 -11.60
C SER A 104 9.95 0.10 -10.51
N ASN A 105 9.96 -0.79 -9.52
CA ASN A 105 10.94 -0.77 -8.45
C ASN A 105 12.33 -1.17 -9.00
N THR A 106 13.00 -0.25 -9.67
CA THR A 106 14.38 -0.37 -10.16
C THR A 106 15.41 -0.42 -9.06
N ALA A 107 15.01 -0.31 -7.78
CA ALA A 107 15.90 -0.15 -6.63
C ALA A 107 16.80 -1.36 -6.32
N ARG A 108 16.95 -2.31 -7.26
CA ARG A 108 17.81 -3.50 -7.12
C ARG A 108 17.48 -4.25 -5.84
N ARG A 109 16.20 -4.42 -5.57
CA ARG A 109 15.69 -5.08 -4.38
C ARG A 109 15.17 -6.47 -4.70
N LEU A 110 15.47 -7.41 -3.83
CA LEU A 110 14.82 -8.71 -3.79
C LEU A 110 13.89 -8.76 -2.58
N GLU A 111 12.75 -9.41 -2.77
CA GLU A 111 11.89 -9.75 -1.65
C GLU A 111 12.28 -11.11 -1.08
N VAL A 112 11.97 -11.31 0.20
CA VAL A 112 12.14 -12.59 0.88
C VAL A 112 10.80 -13.08 1.40
N TRP A 113 10.51 -14.37 1.21
CA TRP A 113 9.31 -15.00 1.72
C TRP A 113 9.62 -16.38 2.30
N ALA A 114 9.04 -16.71 3.46
CA ALA A 114 9.04 -18.06 4.01
C ALA A 114 7.74 -18.30 4.79
N SER A 115 7.18 -19.50 4.71
CA SER A 115 5.87 -19.86 5.30
C SER A 115 5.97 -21.15 6.11
N ARG A 116 5.37 -21.14 7.31
CA ARG A 116 5.10 -22.34 8.12
C ARG A 116 3.70 -22.89 7.88
N GLU A 117 2.78 -22.08 7.35
CA GLU A 117 1.36 -22.44 7.21
C GLU A 117 1.18 -23.69 6.35
N ASP A 118 1.92 -23.75 5.24
CA ASP A 118 1.89 -24.90 4.32
C ASP A 118 2.41 -26.18 5.00
N ALA A 119 3.50 -26.07 5.78
CA ALA A 119 4.08 -27.18 6.51
C ALA A 119 3.17 -27.66 7.66
N LEU A 120 2.46 -26.74 8.32
CA LEU A 120 1.50 -27.07 9.37
C LEU A 120 0.29 -27.81 8.82
N TYR A 121 -0.23 -27.36 7.68
CA TYR A 121 -1.39 -27.98 7.02
C TYR A 121 -1.12 -29.43 6.63
N GLU A 122 0.13 -29.75 6.27
CA GLU A 122 0.55 -31.10 5.86
C GLU A 122 1.03 -31.99 7.03
N SER A 123 1.23 -31.43 8.24
CA SER A 123 1.75 -32.15 9.41
C SER A 123 0.66 -32.76 10.29
N GLU A 124 0.85 -34.00 10.76
CA GLU A 124 0.06 -34.56 11.85
C GLU A 124 0.62 -34.14 13.21
N ARG A 125 -0.22 -34.05 14.26
CA ARG A 125 0.23 -33.66 15.63
C ARG A 125 1.32 -34.58 16.19
N ASP A 126 1.34 -35.84 15.78
CA ASP A 126 2.32 -36.83 16.22
C ASP A 126 3.69 -36.66 15.51
N ASP A 127 3.77 -35.86 14.45
CA ASP A 127 4.99 -35.58 13.67
C ASP A 127 5.67 -34.25 14.04
N TRP A 128 5.13 -33.54 15.03
CA TRP A 128 5.67 -32.27 15.49
C TRP A 128 7.09 -32.42 16.07
N SER A 129 8.00 -31.57 15.62
CA SER A 129 9.39 -31.54 16.10
C SER A 129 9.87 -30.10 16.25
N PHE A 130 10.52 -29.82 17.37
CA PHE A 130 11.06 -28.49 17.69
C PHE A 130 12.56 -28.38 17.43
N ASP A 131 13.20 -29.44 16.94
CA ASP A 131 14.65 -29.52 16.73
C ASP A 131 15.13 -28.48 15.69
N HIS A 132 14.24 -28.02 14.81
CA HIS A 132 14.51 -26.99 13.81
C HIS A 132 14.76 -25.59 14.40
N LEU A 133 14.37 -25.38 15.67
CA LEU A 133 14.63 -24.14 16.41
C LEU A 133 16.04 -24.09 17.01
N GLU A 134 16.81 -25.17 16.97
CA GLU A 134 18.24 -25.06 17.21
C GLU A 134 18.88 -24.55 15.92
N PRO A 135 19.60 -23.40 15.91
CA PRO A 135 20.28 -22.70 17.01
C PRO A 135 19.69 -21.32 17.37
N VAL A 136 18.39 -21.07 17.13
CA VAL A 136 17.77 -19.77 17.40
C VAL A 136 17.57 -19.51 18.90
N PRO A 137 17.78 -18.28 19.39
CA PRO A 137 17.51 -17.95 20.79
C PRO A 137 16.02 -18.12 21.14
N GLU A 138 15.70 -18.53 22.37
CA GLU A 138 14.29 -18.60 22.83
C GLU A 138 13.59 -17.23 22.81
N THR A 139 14.37 -16.14 22.85
CA THR A 139 13.87 -14.78 22.73
C THR A 139 13.75 -14.30 21.28
N SER A 140 14.01 -15.18 20.30
CA SER A 140 13.88 -14.86 18.87
C SER A 140 12.46 -14.36 18.56
N PRO A 141 12.30 -13.33 17.71
CA PRO A 141 10.99 -12.90 17.21
C PRO A 141 10.16 -14.06 16.65
N LEU A 142 10.80 -15.02 15.98
CA LEU A 142 10.16 -16.24 15.48
C LEU A 142 9.45 -17.08 16.54
N VAL A 143 9.94 -17.04 17.79
CA VAL A 143 9.38 -17.78 18.92
C VAL A 143 8.39 -16.90 19.70
N ARG A 144 8.72 -15.62 19.91
CA ARG A 144 7.91 -14.74 20.76
C ARG A 144 6.64 -14.25 20.11
N GLU A 145 6.62 -14.17 18.78
CA GLU A 145 5.45 -13.74 18.01
C GLU A 145 4.55 -14.90 17.59
N TRP A 146 4.93 -16.14 17.92
CA TRP A 146 4.17 -17.34 17.59
C TRP A 146 2.80 -17.36 18.26
N GLU A 147 1.76 -17.53 17.44
CA GLU A 147 0.37 -17.74 17.86
C GLU A 147 -0.11 -19.12 17.39
N PRO A 148 -0.54 -19.99 18.31
CA PRO A 148 -1.03 -21.32 17.94
C PRO A 148 -2.36 -21.24 17.16
N LEU A 149 -2.50 -22.07 16.13
CA LEU A 149 -3.72 -22.18 15.31
C LEU A 149 -4.98 -22.59 16.10
N ALA A 150 -4.82 -23.16 17.30
CA ALA A 150 -5.89 -23.59 18.17
C ALA A 150 -5.56 -23.31 19.64
N ASN A 151 -6.60 -23.15 20.48
CA ASN A 151 -6.48 -22.86 21.92
C ASN A 151 -5.74 -23.95 22.74
N ASP A 152 -5.35 -25.07 22.13
CA ASP A 152 -4.58 -26.17 22.72
C ASP A 152 -3.27 -26.47 21.97
N GLY A 153 -2.85 -25.58 21.05
CA GLY A 153 -1.60 -25.72 20.31
C GLY A 153 -0.35 -25.48 21.17
N PRO A 154 0.84 -25.80 20.63
CA PRO A 154 2.10 -25.66 21.33
C PRO A 154 2.44 -24.17 21.46
N ASP A 155 3.16 -23.83 22.53
CA ASP A 155 3.61 -22.47 22.83
C ASP A 155 4.77 -22.00 21.92
N ARG A 156 5.21 -22.85 21.00
CA ARG A 156 6.28 -22.63 20.02
C ARG A 156 5.92 -23.28 18.69
N PRO A 157 6.48 -22.82 17.55
CA PRO A 157 6.23 -23.44 16.26
C PRO A 157 6.73 -24.89 16.23
N PRO A 158 5.88 -25.87 15.88
CA PRO A 158 6.24 -27.30 15.86
C PRO A 158 6.79 -27.79 14.52
N VAL A 159 6.87 -26.92 13.51
CA VAL A 159 7.43 -27.22 12.18
C VAL A 159 8.29 -26.04 11.72
N PRO A 160 9.35 -26.31 10.93
CA PRO A 160 10.20 -25.25 10.40
C PRO A 160 9.47 -24.36 9.40
N LEU A 161 10.04 -23.18 9.17
CA LEU A 161 9.74 -22.41 7.96
C LEU A 161 10.09 -23.21 6.70
N SER A 162 9.36 -22.95 5.61
CA SER A 162 9.87 -23.27 4.28
C SER A 162 11.21 -22.57 4.04
N THR A 163 12.06 -23.16 3.20
CA THR A 163 13.32 -22.52 2.79
C THR A 163 13.02 -21.13 2.22
N PRO A 164 13.62 -20.04 2.75
CA PRO A 164 13.26 -18.70 2.31
C PRO A 164 13.49 -18.49 0.82
N GLU A 165 12.47 -18.00 0.13
CA GLU A 165 12.45 -17.74 -1.30
C GLU A 165 12.90 -16.30 -1.58
N LEU A 166 13.71 -16.14 -2.62
CA LEU A 166 14.08 -14.85 -3.19
C LEU A 166 13.15 -14.56 -4.34
N VAL A 167 12.48 -13.42 -4.27
CA VAL A 167 11.49 -13.00 -5.27
C VAL A 167 11.93 -11.69 -5.89
N LEU A 168 11.85 -11.62 -7.22
CA LEU A 168 12.12 -10.43 -8.01
C LEU A 168 10.83 -9.92 -8.63
N SER A 169 10.61 -8.61 -8.55
CA SER A 169 9.59 -7.92 -9.34
C SER A 169 10.04 -7.81 -10.80
N VAL A 170 9.24 -8.36 -11.73
CA VAL A 170 9.56 -8.41 -13.17
C VAL A 170 8.61 -7.53 -13.97
N LEU A 171 9.16 -6.68 -14.83
CA LEU A 171 8.40 -5.75 -15.67
C LEU A 171 7.69 -6.40 -16.87
N HIS A 172 6.52 -5.84 -17.20
CA HIS A 172 5.84 -6.08 -18.47
C HIS A 172 6.47 -5.25 -19.61
N ALA A 173 6.26 -5.64 -20.87
CA ALA A 173 6.77 -4.90 -22.04
C ALA A 173 5.87 -3.70 -22.41
N GLU A 174 6.46 -2.59 -22.89
CA GLU A 174 5.85 -1.26 -23.18
C GLU A 174 4.63 -1.20 -24.13
N ASP A 175 4.23 -2.32 -24.74
CA ASP A 175 3.24 -2.38 -25.84
C ASP A 175 1.94 -3.11 -25.44
N ALA A 176 1.69 -3.28 -24.14
CA ALA A 176 0.41 -3.81 -23.67
C ALA A 176 -0.69 -2.78 -23.98
N ALA A 177 -1.49 -3.05 -24.99
CA ALA A 177 -2.68 -2.26 -25.32
C ALA A 177 -3.75 -2.28 -24.19
N SER A 178 -3.53 -3.06 -23.14
CA SER A 178 -4.11 -2.87 -21.80
C SER A 178 -3.13 -2.06 -20.97
N ARG A 179 -3.55 -0.93 -20.40
CA ARG A 179 -2.79 -0.16 -19.39
C ARG A 179 -2.67 -0.94 -18.06
N THR A 180 -2.27 -2.20 -18.11
CA THR A 180 -1.94 -3.04 -16.97
C THR A 180 -0.54 -2.64 -16.50
N SER A 181 -0.47 -1.53 -15.78
CA SER A 181 0.70 -1.18 -14.98
C SER A 181 0.83 -2.24 -13.87
N GLY A 182 1.84 -3.11 -13.94
CA GLY A 182 2.04 -4.17 -12.97
C GLY A 182 3.41 -4.81 -13.08
N PHE A 183 3.92 -5.29 -11.95
CA PHE A 183 5.07 -6.19 -11.88
C PHE A 183 4.57 -7.57 -11.43
N ASP A 184 5.15 -8.62 -11.99
CA ASP A 184 4.91 -9.97 -11.48
C ASP A 184 6.02 -10.36 -10.51
N ARG A 185 5.66 -11.17 -9.52
CA ARG A 185 6.60 -11.74 -8.56
C ARG A 185 7.15 -13.04 -9.14
N LEU A 186 8.44 -13.07 -9.43
CA LEU A 186 9.14 -14.24 -9.92
C LEU A 186 10.07 -14.77 -8.83
N GLU A 187 9.91 -16.04 -8.44
CA GLU A 187 10.93 -16.73 -7.64
C GLU A 187 12.22 -16.83 -8.47
N VAL A 188 13.29 -16.21 -7.98
CA VAL A 188 14.60 -16.21 -8.64
C VAL A 188 15.60 -17.13 -7.96
N GLY A 189 15.34 -17.54 -6.72
CA GLY A 189 16.20 -18.49 -6.00
C GLY A 189 15.67 -18.78 -4.60
N ARG A 190 16.40 -19.62 -3.87
CA ARG A 190 16.12 -19.92 -2.46
C ARG A 190 17.38 -19.72 -1.63
N ILE A 191 17.22 -19.25 -0.40
CA ILE A 191 18.32 -18.98 0.51
C ILE A 191 18.69 -20.26 1.25
N ASP A 192 19.92 -20.71 1.09
CA ASP A 192 20.48 -21.87 1.80
C ASP A 192 21.30 -21.47 3.03
N GLY A 193 21.72 -20.21 3.14
CA GLY A 193 22.46 -19.71 4.29
C GLY A 193 22.72 -18.22 4.25
N ILE A 194 22.99 -17.64 5.42
CA ILE A 194 23.32 -16.21 5.56
C ILE A 194 24.54 -16.04 6.47
N GLU A 195 25.52 -15.28 5.97
CA GLU A 195 26.66 -14.75 6.72
C GLU A 195 26.49 -13.24 6.87
N ILE A 196 26.41 -12.74 8.11
CA ILE A 196 26.40 -11.30 8.38
C ILE A 196 27.83 -10.79 8.25
N LEU A 197 28.00 -9.73 7.47
CA LEU A 197 29.29 -9.12 7.17
C LEU A 197 29.50 -7.89 8.05
N ASP A 198 30.75 -7.51 8.27
CA ASP A 198 31.08 -6.25 8.94
C ASP A 198 30.88 -5.05 8.01
N GLU A 199 31.17 -5.22 6.71
CA GLU A 199 31.11 -4.16 5.70
C GLU A 199 30.99 -4.75 4.28
N LEU A 200 30.41 -3.99 3.34
CA LEU A 200 30.44 -4.27 1.90
C LEU A 200 31.50 -3.43 1.20
N GLU A 201 32.14 -4.01 0.18
CA GLU A 201 33.03 -3.26 -0.71
C GLU A 201 32.28 -2.11 -1.42
N VAL A 202 31.02 -2.35 -1.79
CA VAL A 202 30.13 -1.36 -2.39
C VAL A 202 28.79 -1.44 -1.69
N TRP A 203 28.40 -0.34 -1.05
CA TRP A 203 27.06 -0.20 -0.47
C TRP A 203 26.04 0.05 -1.59
N PRO A 204 24.85 -0.55 -1.49
CA PRO A 204 23.80 -0.25 -2.44
C PRO A 204 23.32 1.19 -2.25
N THR A 205 23.06 1.86 -3.36
CA THR A 205 22.47 3.20 -3.39
C THR A 205 21.14 3.15 -4.10
N GLU A 206 20.25 4.10 -3.86
CA GLU A 206 19.09 4.23 -4.75
C GLU A 206 19.60 4.54 -6.18
N PRO A 207 19.06 3.89 -7.23
CA PRO A 207 19.41 4.24 -8.60
C PRO A 207 18.98 5.68 -8.88
N GLU A 208 19.78 6.40 -9.68
CA GLU A 208 19.37 7.69 -10.24
C GLU A 208 18.29 7.43 -11.30
N VAL A 209 17.08 7.16 -10.85
CA VAL A 209 15.91 7.24 -11.72
C VAL A 209 15.65 8.72 -11.89
N GLU A 210 15.58 9.20 -13.14
CA GLU A 210 14.85 10.43 -13.41
C GLU A 210 13.44 10.14 -12.91
N THR A 211 13.14 10.56 -11.68
CA THR A 211 11.77 10.64 -11.23
C THR A 211 11.13 11.59 -12.23
N VAL A 212 10.49 11.03 -13.24
CA VAL A 212 9.34 11.72 -13.82
C VAL A 212 8.54 12.00 -12.58
N ASP A 213 8.44 13.27 -12.21
CA ASP A 213 7.39 13.75 -11.32
C ASP A 213 6.10 13.39 -12.05
N ILE A 214 5.72 12.12 -11.97
CA ILE A 214 4.34 11.71 -12.00
C ILE A 214 3.86 12.37 -10.73
N ASP A 215 3.41 13.62 -10.87
CA ASP A 215 2.74 14.39 -9.83
C ASP A 215 1.78 13.38 -9.20
N PRO A 216 2.12 12.81 -8.03
CA PRO A 216 1.44 11.62 -7.56
C PRO A 216 0.07 12.14 -7.25
N SER A 217 -0.94 11.88 -8.12
CA SER A 217 -2.23 12.60 -8.18
C SER A 217 -2.49 13.22 -6.82
N PRO A 218 -2.30 14.54 -6.67
CA PRO A 218 -1.85 15.13 -5.41
C PRO A 218 -2.64 14.52 -4.26
N ARG A 219 -1.93 14.09 -3.19
CA ARG A 219 -2.53 13.37 -2.04
C ARG A 219 -3.83 14.03 -1.57
N HIS A 220 -3.91 15.34 -1.80
CA HIS A 220 -5.08 16.19 -1.61
C HIS A 220 -5.37 16.96 -2.90
N PRO A 221 -6.62 17.37 -3.17
CA PRO A 221 -6.92 18.15 -4.36
C PRO A 221 -6.18 19.50 -4.29
N ARG A 222 -5.55 19.96 -5.38
CA ARG A 222 -5.08 21.35 -5.44
C ARG A 222 -6.30 22.26 -5.51
N VAL A 223 -6.50 23.06 -4.47
CA VAL A 223 -7.64 23.97 -4.38
C VAL A 223 -7.18 25.37 -4.79
N ASP A 224 -7.67 25.85 -5.92
CA ASP A 224 -7.62 27.27 -6.26
C ASP A 224 -8.74 27.97 -5.46
N TYR A 225 -8.39 28.41 -4.25
CA TYR A 225 -9.36 28.94 -3.28
C TYR A 225 -10.08 30.17 -3.84
N ASP A 226 -9.40 31.05 -4.57
CA ASP A 226 -9.97 32.24 -5.18
C ASP A 226 -11.02 31.92 -6.27
N ALA A 227 -10.82 30.82 -7.01
CA ALA A 227 -11.75 30.39 -8.06
C ALA A 227 -12.98 29.62 -7.55
N LEU A 228 -13.00 29.18 -6.28
CA LEU A 228 -14.12 28.40 -5.74
C LEU A 228 -15.41 29.22 -5.59
N ASP A 229 -16.55 28.63 -5.98
CA ASP A 229 -17.87 29.13 -5.58
C ASP A 229 -18.08 28.87 -4.08
N PRO A 230 -18.63 29.80 -3.28
CA PRO A 230 -18.93 29.53 -1.87
C PRO A 230 -20.01 28.46 -1.72
N LEU A 231 -20.03 27.78 -0.57
CA LEU A 231 -21.05 26.80 -0.20
C LEU A 231 -21.75 27.27 1.10
N PRO A 232 -23.09 27.34 1.16
CA PRO A 232 -23.81 27.82 2.34
C PRO A 232 -23.47 27.04 3.60
N GLN A 233 -23.22 27.73 4.72
CA GLN A 233 -23.06 27.10 6.04
C GLN A 233 -24.42 26.85 6.71
N THR A 234 -25.27 26.02 6.08
CA THR A 234 -26.55 25.56 6.64
C THR A 234 -26.42 24.16 7.24
N ASP A 235 -27.29 23.81 8.19
CA ASP A 235 -27.25 22.50 8.87
C ASP A 235 -27.33 21.34 7.86
N ASP A 236 -28.22 21.42 6.86
CA ASP A 236 -28.32 20.43 5.78
C ASP A 236 -26.98 20.24 5.04
N VAL A 237 -26.25 21.32 4.74
CA VAL A 237 -24.96 21.25 4.04
C VAL A 237 -23.90 20.59 4.94
N LEU A 238 -23.86 20.98 6.21
CA LEU A 238 -22.90 20.42 7.17
C LEU A 238 -23.19 18.94 7.42
N ALA A 239 -24.46 18.55 7.51
CA ALA A 239 -24.91 17.18 7.66
C ALA A 239 -24.53 16.30 6.46
N VAL A 240 -24.68 16.78 5.20
CA VAL A 240 -24.24 15.99 4.03
C VAL A 240 -22.72 15.87 3.95
N VAL A 241 -21.95 16.90 4.33
CA VAL A 241 -20.48 16.82 4.39
C VAL A 241 -20.04 15.84 5.49
N HIS A 242 -20.77 15.81 6.61
CA HIS A 242 -20.57 14.82 7.67
C HIS A 242 -20.86 13.40 7.19
N ALA A 243 -21.97 13.20 6.48
CA ALA A 243 -22.36 11.91 5.93
C ALA A 243 -21.30 11.35 4.98
N ILE A 244 -20.79 12.12 4.01
CA ILE A 244 -19.73 11.65 3.11
C ILE A 244 -18.43 11.32 3.85
N ASN A 245 -18.09 12.09 4.90
CA ASN A 245 -16.90 11.83 5.72
C ASN A 245 -17.03 10.52 6.52
N ARG A 246 -18.22 10.20 7.03
CA ARG A 246 -18.50 8.90 7.68
C ARG A 246 -18.48 7.74 6.68
N HIS A 247 -19.07 7.92 5.51
CA HIS A 247 -19.00 6.92 4.44
C HIS A 247 -17.56 6.68 3.96
N ALA A 248 -16.70 7.71 3.91
CA ALA A 248 -15.28 7.55 3.61
C ALA A 248 -14.57 6.66 4.64
N LYS A 249 -14.85 6.85 5.94
CA LYS A 249 -14.33 5.99 7.02
C LYS A 249 -14.84 4.55 6.91
N ARG A 250 -16.11 4.36 6.55
CA ARG A 250 -16.66 3.02 6.29
C ARG A 250 -15.97 2.35 5.10
N PHE A 251 -15.71 3.07 4.01
CA PHE A 251 -14.97 2.52 2.88
C PHE A 251 -13.53 2.14 3.25
N ASP A 252 -12.92 2.81 4.22
CA ASP A 252 -11.64 2.38 4.77
C ASP A 252 -11.73 0.99 5.40
N THR A 253 -12.73 0.79 6.27
CA THR A 253 -12.97 -0.50 6.92
C THR A 253 -13.34 -1.60 5.89
N GLU A 254 -14.08 -1.24 4.84
CA GLU A 254 -14.44 -2.18 3.76
C GLU A 254 -13.24 -2.52 2.87
N ALA A 255 -12.35 -1.57 2.61
CA ALA A 255 -11.10 -1.81 1.89
C ALA A 255 -10.19 -2.76 2.70
N ASP A 256 -9.98 -2.50 3.99
CA ASP A 256 -9.19 -3.36 4.87
C ASP A 256 -9.78 -4.76 4.99
N ARG A 257 -11.11 -4.87 5.03
CA ARG A 257 -11.78 -6.17 5.05
C ARG A 257 -11.58 -6.92 3.72
N ALA A 258 -11.75 -6.25 2.58
CA ALA A 258 -11.54 -6.84 1.26
C ALA A 258 -10.09 -7.30 1.08
N TYR A 259 -9.13 -6.48 1.52
CA TYR A 259 -7.71 -6.84 1.51
C TYR A 259 -7.40 -8.08 2.34
N ARG A 260 -7.93 -8.16 3.58
CA ARG A 260 -7.72 -9.32 4.47
C ARG A 260 -8.29 -10.64 3.93
N ILE A 261 -9.28 -10.60 3.04
CA ILE A 261 -9.85 -11.81 2.41
C ILE A 261 -9.30 -12.05 0.99
N GLY A 262 -8.26 -11.30 0.57
CA GLY A 262 -7.63 -11.44 -0.74
C GLY A 262 -8.39 -10.82 -1.92
N ASP A 263 -9.47 -10.07 -1.69
CA ASP A 263 -10.26 -9.41 -2.77
C ASP A 263 -9.64 -8.04 -3.09
N GLY A 264 -8.47 -8.06 -3.75
CA GLY A 264 -7.67 -6.87 -4.06
C GLY A 264 -8.39 -5.86 -4.97
N ALA A 265 -9.19 -6.35 -5.92
CA ALA A 265 -9.98 -5.50 -6.81
C ALA A 265 -11.04 -4.70 -6.03
N ARG A 266 -11.80 -5.34 -5.14
CA ARG A 266 -12.73 -4.62 -4.26
C ARG A 266 -12.03 -3.70 -3.28
N ALA A 267 -10.89 -4.12 -2.72
CA ALA A 267 -10.11 -3.25 -1.83
C ALA A 267 -9.73 -1.95 -2.54
N ARG A 268 -9.30 -2.05 -3.81
CA ARG A 268 -8.98 -0.89 -4.65
C ARG A 268 -10.21 -0.04 -4.97
N VAL A 269 -11.37 -0.62 -5.29
CA VAL A 269 -12.63 0.12 -5.49
C VAL A 269 -12.97 0.94 -4.25
N TYR A 270 -12.95 0.33 -3.06
CA TYR A 270 -13.24 1.04 -1.80
C TYR A 270 -12.22 2.13 -1.50
N SER A 271 -10.93 1.87 -1.75
CA SER A 271 -9.87 2.87 -1.59
C SER A 271 -10.07 4.09 -2.51
N LEU A 272 -10.46 3.87 -3.77
CA LEU A 272 -10.74 4.95 -4.72
C LEU A 272 -11.96 5.76 -4.30
N LYS A 273 -13.06 5.10 -3.89
CA LYS A 273 -14.26 5.78 -3.38
C LYS A 273 -13.96 6.58 -2.11
N LYS A 274 -13.20 6.02 -1.15
CA LYS A 274 -12.71 6.71 0.05
C LYS A 274 -11.96 8.00 -0.32
N LYS A 275 -10.99 7.92 -1.24
CA LYS A 275 -10.20 9.08 -1.68
C LYS A 275 -11.07 10.16 -2.32
N ALA A 276 -11.98 9.78 -3.21
CA ALA A 276 -12.90 10.72 -3.85
C ALA A 276 -13.76 11.47 -2.82
N LEU A 277 -14.32 10.77 -1.83
CA LEU A 277 -15.10 11.40 -0.76
C LEU A 277 -14.25 12.34 0.11
N TYR A 278 -13.00 11.98 0.43
CA TYR A 278 -12.12 12.88 1.17
C TYR A 278 -11.72 14.13 0.38
N ARG A 279 -11.45 14.00 -0.92
CA ARG A 279 -11.17 15.15 -1.79
C ARG A 279 -12.40 16.06 -1.91
N THR A 280 -13.58 15.47 -2.07
CA THR A 280 -14.86 16.18 -2.07
C THR A 280 -15.06 16.95 -0.75
N LYS A 281 -14.81 16.32 0.40
CA LYS A 281 -14.85 16.95 1.72
C LYS A 281 -13.86 18.12 1.82
N THR A 282 -12.63 17.96 1.33
CA THR A 282 -11.63 19.04 1.33
C THR A 282 -12.15 20.26 0.58
N VAL A 283 -12.66 20.08 -0.64
CA VAL A 283 -13.24 21.19 -1.41
C VAL A 283 -14.47 21.77 -0.72
N ALA A 284 -15.36 20.93 -0.16
CA ALA A 284 -16.52 21.40 0.59
C ALA A 284 -16.13 22.30 1.77
N VAL A 285 -15.12 21.93 2.57
CA VAL A 285 -14.62 22.74 3.69
C VAL A 285 -14.08 24.08 3.20
N HIS A 286 -13.33 24.12 2.09
CA HIS A 286 -12.86 25.39 1.52
C HIS A 286 -14.02 26.29 1.10
N ARG A 287 -15.03 25.72 0.41
CA ARG A 287 -16.21 26.47 -0.02
C ARG A 287 -17.06 26.96 1.17
N LEU A 288 -17.13 26.19 2.25
CA LEU A 288 -17.82 26.57 3.49
C LEU A 288 -17.11 27.74 4.17
N VAL A 289 -15.78 27.68 4.33
CA VAL A 289 -14.99 28.80 4.87
C VAL A 289 -15.22 30.05 4.03
N LYS A 290 -15.09 29.96 2.70
CA LYS A 290 -15.26 31.08 1.78
C LYS A 290 -16.61 31.77 1.88
N MET A 291 -17.66 31.04 2.27
CA MET A 291 -18.98 31.61 2.47
C MET A 291 -19.04 32.56 3.68
N ASP A 292 -18.39 32.19 4.78
CA ASP A 292 -18.41 32.93 6.04
C ASP A 292 -17.16 32.61 6.88
N PRO A 293 -16.01 33.27 6.59
CA PRO A 293 -14.76 33.03 7.31
C PRO A 293 -14.86 33.39 8.79
N GLU A 294 -15.59 34.46 9.12
CA GLU A 294 -15.75 34.96 10.50
C GLU A 294 -16.50 33.97 11.41
N ARG A 295 -17.39 33.15 10.83
CA ARG A 295 -18.12 32.10 11.55
C ARG A 295 -17.35 30.79 11.67
N THR A 296 -16.20 30.66 11.00
CA THR A 296 -15.40 29.44 11.02
C THR A 296 -14.26 29.56 12.03
N ARG A 297 -14.20 28.63 12.98
CA ARG A 297 -13.05 28.53 13.89
C ARG A 297 -12.11 27.44 13.42
N VAL A 298 -10.81 27.68 13.49
CA VAL A 298 -9.78 26.67 13.20
C VAL A 298 -9.00 26.35 14.47
N ALA A 299 -8.51 25.13 14.58
CA ALA A 299 -7.50 24.73 15.57
C ALA A 299 -6.50 23.76 14.93
N ARG A 300 -5.29 23.67 15.47
CA ARG A 300 -4.34 22.61 15.11
C ARG A 300 -4.53 21.43 16.05
N HIS A 301 -4.67 20.25 15.48
CA HIS A 301 -4.83 19.01 16.21
C HIS A 301 -3.66 18.09 15.93
N ASP A 302 -3.05 17.57 17.00
CA ASP A 302 -2.06 16.51 16.92
C ASP A 302 -2.77 15.15 17.01
N LEU A 303 -2.51 14.29 16.03
CA LEU A 303 -3.01 12.93 15.94
C LEU A 303 -1.91 11.96 16.41
N ASN A 304 -2.06 11.44 17.63
CA ASN A 304 -1.21 10.39 18.20
C ASN A 304 0.31 10.69 18.20
N GLY A 305 0.72 11.95 18.19
CA GLY A 305 2.12 12.39 18.17
C GLY A 305 2.84 12.18 16.84
N VAL A 306 2.11 11.88 15.76
CA VAL A 306 2.69 11.52 14.44
C VAL A 306 2.24 12.49 13.34
N ASP A 307 0.96 12.85 13.30
CA ASP A 307 0.42 13.70 12.22
C ASP A 307 -0.30 14.93 12.78
N GLU A 308 0.03 16.11 12.26
CA GLU A 308 -0.70 17.35 12.56
C GLU A 308 -1.76 17.65 11.49
N MET A 309 -2.95 18.08 11.93
CA MET A 309 -4.06 18.45 11.04
C MET A 309 -4.73 19.75 11.49
N TYR A 310 -5.33 20.47 10.55
CA TYR A 310 -6.27 21.53 10.86
C TYR A 310 -7.66 20.94 11.15
N CYS A 311 -8.30 21.43 12.20
CA CYS A 311 -9.69 21.12 12.53
C CYS A 311 -10.54 22.38 12.32
N PHE A 312 -11.43 22.35 11.34
CA PHE A 312 -12.37 23.42 11.04
C PHE A 312 -13.69 23.17 11.77
N TYR A 313 -14.13 24.13 12.57
CA TYR A 313 -15.36 24.09 13.34
C TYR A 313 -16.39 25.00 12.71
N PHE A 314 -17.56 24.44 12.42
CA PHE A 314 -18.73 25.13 11.89
C PHE A 314 -19.85 25.04 12.91
N GLY A 315 -19.93 26.05 13.78
CA GLY A 315 -20.76 25.98 14.98
C GLY A 315 -20.24 24.98 16.03
N ASP A 316 -21.12 24.50 16.89
CA ASP A 316 -20.77 23.61 18.01
C ASP A 316 -20.86 22.11 17.64
N GLU A 317 -21.58 21.77 16.58
CA GLU A 317 -21.93 20.38 16.24
C GLU A 317 -21.01 19.76 15.18
N TYR A 318 -20.51 20.57 14.24
CA TYR A 318 -19.77 20.07 13.09
C TYR A 318 -18.31 20.50 13.14
N SER A 319 -17.43 19.52 12.98
CA SER A 319 -16.01 19.76 12.77
C SER A 319 -15.42 18.81 11.73
N PHE A 320 -14.47 19.31 10.95
CA PHE A 320 -13.83 18.56 9.87
C PHE A 320 -12.32 18.73 9.90
N HIS A 321 -11.62 17.61 10.00
CA HIS A 321 -10.17 17.59 9.90
C HIS A 321 -9.70 17.61 8.45
N GLN A 322 -8.71 18.46 8.19
CA GLN A 322 -7.98 18.57 6.94
C GLN A 322 -6.47 18.42 7.22
N PRO A 323 -5.76 17.58 6.45
CA PRO A 323 -4.31 17.56 6.48
C PRO A 323 -3.75 18.96 6.19
N ILE A 324 -2.68 19.37 6.87
CA ILE A 324 -2.02 20.66 6.62
C ILE A 324 -1.75 20.91 5.12
N PRO A 325 -1.15 19.97 4.35
CA PRO A 325 -0.87 20.21 2.93
C PRO A 325 -2.12 20.22 2.03
N ALA A 326 -3.31 19.95 2.57
CA ALA A 326 -4.58 19.98 1.83
C ALA A 326 -5.27 21.35 1.88
N VAL A 327 -4.80 22.25 2.75
CA VAL A 327 -5.45 23.54 3.01
C VAL A 327 -4.70 24.63 2.23
N ALA A 328 -5.44 25.42 1.44
CA ALA A 328 -4.89 26.56 0.73
C ALA A 328 -4.43 27.65 1.71
N ASP A 329 -3.28 28.28 1.46
CA ASP A 329 -2.76 29.35 2.31
C ASP A 329 -3.72 30.55 2.32
N GLU A 330 -4.33 30.87 1.18
CA GLU A 330 -5.31 31.96 1.03
C GLU A 330 -6.56 31.73 1.90
N LEU A 331 -6.92 30.48 2.15
CA LEU A 331 -8.01 30.15 3.07
C LEU A 331 -7.63 30.52 4.51
N LEU A 332 -6.38 30.25 4.91
CA LEU A 332 -5.87 30.59 6.23
C LEU A 332 -5.69 32.10 6.40
N ASP A 333 -5.42 32.85 5.33
CA ASP A 333 -5.38 34.32 5.35
C ASP A 333 -6.77 34.94 5.60
N ASP A 334 -7.83 34.32 5.08
CA ASP A 334 -9.23 34.74 5.28
C ASP A 334 -9.73 34.51 6.72
N ILE A 335 -9.12 33.57 7.44
CA ILE A 335 -9.41 33.28 8.84
C ILE A 335 -8.34 33.98 9.68
N ALA A 336 -8.66 34.59 10.81
CA ALA A 336 -7.64 35.16 11.70
C ALA A 336 -6.84 34.07 12.43
N ALA A 337 -6.07 33.26 11.70
CA ALA A 337 -5.41 32.03 12.13
C ALA A 337 -4.02 32.23 12.78
N ASP A 338 -3.60 33.46 13.03
CA ASP A 338 -2.21 33.79 13.40
C ASP A 338 -1.72 33.18 14.73
N ASP A 339 -2.57 32.55 15.56
CA ASP A 339 -2.17 31.90 16.82
C ASP A 339 -2.97 30.61 17.10
N LEU A 340 -2.90 29.61 16.22
CA LEU A 340 -3.57 28.31 16.45
C LEU A 340 -2.83 27.46 17.49
N GLU A 341 -3.36 27.39 18.72
CA GLU A 341 -2.88 26.46 19.73
C GLU A 341 -3.08 24.99 19.31
N THR A 342 -2.04 24.17 19.45
CA THR A 342 -2.10 22.73 19.16
C THR A 342 -2.73 21.97 20.32
N THR A 343 -3.82 21.25 20.06
CA THR A 343 -4.48 20.38 21.04
C THR A 343 -4.30 18.92 20.64
N ALA A 344 -3.79 18.09 21.55
CA ALA A 344 -3.72 16.64 21.35
C ALA A 344 -5.13 16.03 21.47
N ILE A 345 -5.52 15.22 20.50
CA ILE A 345 -6.80 14.51 20.52
C ILE A 345 -6.61 13.03 20.20
N ASP A 346 -7.45 12.18 20.80
CA ASP A 346 -7.59 10.77 20.43
C ASP A 346 -8.87 10.62 19.61
N PHE A 347 -8.78 10.01 18.42
CA PHE A 347 -9.97 9.75 17.63
C PHE A 347 -10.62 8.47 18.12
N GLU A 348 -11.91 8.53 18.45
CA GLU A 348 -12.75 7.34 18.32
C GLU A 348 -13.08 7.14 16.83
N PRO A 349 -12.59 6.06 16.19
CA PRO A 349 -12.83 5.78 14.78
C PRO A 349 -14.22 5.17 14.60
N SER A 350 -15.28 5.91 14.94
CA SER A 350 -16.63 5.39 14.69
C SER A 350 -16.92 5.44 13.18
N ALA A 351 -17.15 4.27 12.58
CA ALA A 351 -17.72 4.12 11.24
C ALA A 351 -19.23 3.83 11.32
N GLU A 352 -19.86 4.10 12.47
CA GLU A 352 -21.27 3.86 12.68
C GLU A 352 -22.11 4.84 11.86
N MET A 353 -23.14 4.29 11.21
CA MET A 353 -23.98 5.01 10.23
C MET A 353 -25.42 5.22 10.73
N GLN A 354 -25.73 4.73 11.93
CA GLN A 354 -27.10 4.57 12.42
C GLN A 354 -27.78 5.91 12.73
N ASP A 355 -26.99 6.97 12.94
CA ASP A 355 -27.46 8.31 13.31
C ASP A 355 -27.24 9.35 12.20
N LEU A 356 -26.91 8.94 10.97
CA LEU A 356 -26.75 9.87 9.86
C LEU A 356 -28.11 10.35 9.33
N GLU A 357 -28.24 11.67 9.18
CA GLU A 357 -29.43 12.30 8.62
C GLU A 357 -29.63 12.00 7.13
N TYR A 358 -28.53 11.74 6.42
CA TYR A 358 -28.51 11.48 4.98
C TYR A 358 -27.80 10.16 4.67
N SER A 359 -28.36 9.39 3.75
CA SER A 359 -27.62 8.31 3.08
C SER A 359 -26.51 8.86 2.18
N LEU A 360 -25.57 8.00 1.77
CA LEU A 360 -24.52 8.39 0.81
C LEU A 360 -25.11 8.99 -0.46
N ASP A 361 -26.12 8.33 -1.03
CA ASP A 361 -26.70 8.72 -2.31
C ASP A 361 -27.40 10.09 -2.22
N GLU A 362 -28.14 10.33 -1.12
CA GLU A 362 -28.76 11.63 -0.87
C GLU A 362 -27.73 12.74 -0.68
N ALA A 363 -26.68 12.47 0.10
CA ALA A 363 -25.60 13.43 0.32
C ALA A 363 -24.86 13.77 -0.98
N LEU A 364 -24.56 12.77 -1.80
CA LEU A 364 -23.89 12.94 -3.09
C LEU A 364 -24.74 13.74 -4.08
N CYS A 365 -26.02 13.40 -4.24
CA CYS A 365 -26.95 14.15 -5.09
C CYS A 365 -27.09 15.61 -4.61
N PHE A 366 -27.14 15.83 -3.30
CA PHE A 366 -27.22 17.17 -2.72
C PHE A 366 -25.99 18.00 -3.06
N LEU A 367 -24.78 17.45 -2.87
CA LEU A 367 -23.53 18.15 -3.20
C LEU A 367 -23.39 18.39 -4.71
N ALA A 368 -23.78 17.43 -5.55
CA ALA A 368 -23.81 17.58 -7.00
C ALA A 368 -24.74 18.73 -7.44
N SER A 369 -25.89 18.92 -6.79
CA SER A 369 -26.79 20.05 -7.05
C SER A 369 -26.15 21.42 -6.72
N HIS A 370 -25.11 21.42 -5.89
CA HIS A 370 -24.27 22.57 -5.57
C HIS A 370 -22.96 22.60 -6.39
N ARG A 371 -22.90 21.86 -7.50
CA ARG A 371 -21.72 21.73 -8.38
C ARG A 371 -20.49 21.17 -7.66
N LEU A 372 -20.70 20.21 -6.78
CA LEU A 372 -19.64 19.46 -6.12
C LEU A 372 -19.90 17.96 -6.30
N ASP A 373 -19.53 17.44 -7.47
CA ASP A 373 -19.69 16.04 -7.82
C ASP A 373 -18.49 15.22 -7.30
N ALA A 374 -18.74 14.15 -6.54
CA ALA A 374 -17.66 13.31 -6.02
C ALA A 374 -16.94 12.50 -7.11
N THR A 375 -17.60 12.25 -8.23
CA THR A 375 -17.08 11.53 -9.40
C THR A 375 -15.94 12.29 -10.06
N ASP A 376 -15.99 13.64 -10.03
CA ASP A 376 -14.92 14.51 -10.54
C ASP A 376 -13.59 14.33 -9.80
N TYR A 377 -13.62 13.68 -8.62
CA TYR A 377 -12.44 13.46 -7.77
C TYR A 377 -11.96 12.01 -7.74
N LEU A 378 -12.51 11.12 -8.58
CA LEU A 378 -12.05 9.74 -8.73
C LEU A 378 -10.75 9.68 -9.56
N ASP A 379 -9.75 8.94 -9.08
CA ASP A 379 -8.51 8.68 -9.85
C ASP A 379 -8.76 7.72 -11.04
N ALA A 380 -9.80 6.90 -10.96
CA ALA A 380 -10.23 5.97 -12.00
C ALA A 380 -11.73 5.68 -11.83
N THR A 381 -12.46 5.54 -12.93
CA THR A 381 -13.92 5.23 -12.95
C THR A 381 -14.23 3.74 -12.91
N ALA A 382 -13.20 2.89 -13.02
CA ALA A 382 -13.33 1.44 -12.94
C ALA A 382 -12.04 0.77 -12.45
N VAL A 383 -12.16 -0.46 -11.94
CA VAL A 383 -11.08 -1.33 -11.50
C VAL A 383 -11.28 -2.71 -12.11
N GLU A 384 -10.26 -3.26 -12.76
CA GLU A 384 -10.28 -4.62 -13.27
C GLU A 384 -10.00 -5.63 -12.14
N ASP A 385 -10.87 -6.65 -12.03
CA ASP A 385 -10.69 -7.84 -11.20
C ASP A 385 -10.09 -8.95 -12.07
N TYR A 386 -8.76 -9.12 -12.01
CA TYR A 386 -8.02 -10.07 -12.83
C TYR A 386 -8.32 -11.54 -12.50
N ASP A 387 -8.71 -11.83 -11.25
CA ASP A 387 -9.04 -13.19 -10.83
C ASP A 387 -10.36 -13.65 -11.46
N ARG A 388 -11.27 -12.71 -11.72
CA ARG A 388 -12.62 -12.98 -12.26
C ARG A 388 -12.81 -12.49 -13.70
N GLY A 389 -11.86 -11.74 -14.25
CA GLY A 389 -11.95 -11.13 -15.58
C GLY A 389 -13.14 -10.16 -15.73
N VAL A 390 -13.50 -9.46 -14.66
CA VAL A 390 -14.63 -8.50 -14.65
C VAL A 390 -14.14 -7.10 -14.31
N GLU A 391 -14.80 -6.08 -14.86
CA GLU A 391 -14.57 -4.69 -14.50
C GLU A 391 -15.57 -4.27 -13.41
N LEU A 392 -15.05 -3.70 -12.32
CA LEU A 392 -15.82 -3.18 -11.20
C LEU A 392 -15.89 -1.65 -11.30
N SER A 393 -17.09 -1.09 -11.35
CA SER A 393 -17.25 0.37 -11.35
C SER A 393 -16.82 0.98 -10.02
N THR A 394 -16.16 2.13 -10.08
CA THR A 394 -15.83 2.98 -8.93
C THR A 394 -16.74 4.20 -8.84
N THR A 395 -17.61 4.43 -9.83
CA THR A 395 -18.60 5.51 -9.81
C THR A 395 -19.60 5.31 -8.68
N PHE A 396 -20.31 6.38 -8.35
CA PHE A 396 -21.42 6.34 -7.42
C PHE A 396 -22.70 6.23 -8.24
N ASP A 397 -23.40 5.09 -8.13
CA ASP A 397 -24.56 4.74 -8.95
C ASP A 397 -25.63 5.85 -9.00
N CYS A 398 -25.78 6.63 -7.92
CA CYS A 398 -26.74 7.74 -7.83
C CYS A 398 -26.36 8.98 -8.66
N LEU A 399 -25.11 9.09 -9.11
CA LEU A 399 -24.59 10.20 -9.90
C LEU A 399 -24.48 9.87 -11.40
N GLU A 400 -24.74 8.61 -11.79
CA GLU A 400 -24.84 8.23 -13.19
C GLU A 400 -26.12 8.83 -13.79
N THR A 401 -26.01 10.03 -14.37
CA THR A 401 -27.10 10.66 -15.14
C THR A 401 -26.88 10.44 -16.64
N ASP A 402 -27.86 9.78 -17.26
CA ASP A 402 -28.13 9.57 -18.69
C ASP A 402 -27.08 10.12 -19.67
N ASN A 403 -26.22 9.24 -20.21
CA ASN A 403 -25.81 9.39 -21.61
C ASN A 403 -27.03 8.98 -22.46
N PRO A 404 -27.73 9.90 -23.14
CA PRO A 404 -28.70 9.47 -24.13
C PRO A 404 -27.89 8.80 -25.25
N THR A 405 -27.95 7.48 -25.32
CA THR A 405 -27.63 6.79 -26.56
C THR A 405 -28.56 7.36 -27.62
N ASP A 406 -28.00 8.19 -28.49
CA ASP A 406 -28.65 8.72 -29.66
C ASP A 406 -28.98 7.55 -30.59
N SER A 407 -30.17 6.99 -30.42
CA SER A 407 -30.80 6.07 -31.36
C SER A 407 -32.13 6.67 -31.81
N SER A 408 -32.02 7.72 -32.62
CA SER A 408 -33.00 8.10 -33.65
C SER A 408 -32.31 7.82 -35.01
N HIS A 409 -32.83 7.13 -36.01
CA HIS A 409 -34.16 6.75 -36.47
C HIS A 409 -34.10 5.38 -37.17
N SER A 410 -35.00 4.44 -36.86
CA SER A 410 -36.18 4.04 -37.66
C SER A 410 -36.10 4.15 -39.20
N ASP A 411 -36.27 2.98 -39.83
CA ASP A 411 -37.04 2.71 -41.05
C ASP A 411 -36.80 3.54 -42.32
N ARG A 412 -36.07 2.94 -43.26
CA ARG A 412 -36.61 2.49 -44.57
C ARG A 412 -35.68 1.58 -45.34
#